data_AF-A0A850P2G8-F1
#
_entry.id   AF-A0A850P2G8-F1
#
_cell.length_a   1.000
_cell.length_b   1.000
_cell.length_c   1.000
_cell.angle_alpha   90.00
_cell.angle_beta   90.00
_cell.angle_gamma   90.00
#
_symmetry.space_group_name_H-M   'P 1'
#
loop_
_entity.id
_entity.type
_entity.pdbx_description
1 polymer ?
#
loop_
_entity_poly.entity_id
_entity_poly.type
_entity_poly.pdbx_seq_one_letter_code
_entity_poly.pdbx_strand_id
1 'polypeptide(L)' 'MSCDITGIAERLQAARKTKGLSQRELSELAGVPQAQISRIEAGTVDLRLSS' A
#
# COMPACT_ATOMS: atom_id res chain seq x y z
N MET A 1 -20.75 3.76 -3.96
CA MET A 1 -19.41 4.08 -3.42
C MET A 1 -18.83 2.80 -2.85
N SER A 2 -18.32 1.96 -3.73
CA SER A 2 -17.60 0.75 -3.34
C SER A 2 -16.23 1.21 -2.87
N CYS A 3 -15.93 1.03 -1.58
CA CYS A 3 -14.58 1.26 -1.07
C CYS A 3 -13.72 0.08 -1.54
N ASP A 4 -13.42 0.07 -2.82
CA ASP A 4 -12.60 -0.97 -3.43
C ASP A 4 -11.17 -0.78 -2.93
N ILE A 5 -10.49 -1.87 -2.61
CA ILE A 5 -9.10 -1.89 -2.11
C ILE A 5 -8.17 -1.03 -2.99
N THR A 6 -8.46 -0.94 -4.29
CA THR A 6 -7.83 -0.04 -5.25
C THR A 6 -7.76 1.40 -4.77
N GLY A 7 -8.87 1.97 -4.27
CA GLY A 7 -8.89 3.35 -3.78
C GLY A 7 -8.08 3.54 -2.49
N ILE A 8 -7.86 2.48 -1.70
CA ILE A 8 -6.99 2.53 -0.52
C ILE A 8 -5.52 2.51 -0.95
N ALA A 9 -5.18 1.64 -1.92
CA ALA A 9 -3.84 1.53 -2.49
C ALA A 9 -3.37 2.85 -3.12
N GLU A 10 -4.23 3.51 -3.90
CA GLU A 10 -3.94 4.80 -4.51
C GLU A 10 -3.67 5.89 -3.47
N ARG A 11 -4.50 5.97 -2.42
CA ARG A 11 -4.30 6.94 -1.33
C ARG A 11 -3.02 6.67 -0.56
N LEU A 12 -2.68 5.40 -0.31
CA LEU A 12 -1.42 5.04 0.34
C LEU A 12 -0.22 5.49 -0.50
N GLN A 13 -0.24 5.20 -1.80
CA GLN A 13 0.82 5.62 -2.71
C GLN A 13 0.95 7.14 -2.79
N ALA A 14 -0.18 7.86 -2.87
CA ALA A 14 -0.20 9.32 -2.89
C ALA A 14 0.38 9.89 -1.59
N ALA A 15 -0.08 9.42 -0.43
CA ALA A 15 0.43 9.86 0.87
C ALA A 15 1.94 9.61 1.02
N ARG A 16 2.42 8.45 0.54
CA ARG A 16 3.86 8.14 0.54
C ARG A 16 4.65 9.14 -0.30
N LYS A 17 4.19 9.41 -1.54
CA LYS A 17 4.83 10.37 -2.46
C LYS A 17 4.80 11.80 -1.90
N THR A 18 3.69 12.24 -1.31
CA THR A 18 3.58 13.56 -0.67
C THR A 18 4.57 13.74 0.48
N LYS A 19 4.88 12.66 1.21
CA LYS A 19 5.89 12.66 2.26
C LYS A 19 7.33 12.49 1.73
N GLY A 20 7.52 12.37 0.42
CA GLY A 20 8.84 12.16 -0.19
C GLY A 20 9.45 10.79 0.11
N LEU A 21 8.66 9.83 0.57
CA LEU A 21 9.14 8.52 0.99
C LEU A 21 9.22 7.55 -0.18
N SER A 22 10.27 6.73 -0.20
CA SER A 22 10.34 5.51 -0.99
C SER A 22 9.52 4.38 -0.33
N GLN A 23 9.24 3.32 -1.09
CA GLN A 23 8.57 2.14 -0.53
C GLN A 23 9.41 1.46 0.55
N ARG A 24 10.76 1.55 0.47
CA ARG A 24 11.68 1.01 1.47
C ARG A 24 11.58 1.79 2.77
N GLU A 25 11.60 3.12 2.70
CA GLU A 25 11.46 3.97 3.89
C GLU A 25 10.09 3.79 4.53
N LEU A 26 9.02 3.69 3.74
CA LEU A 26 7.70 3.37 4.27
C LEU A 26 7.67 1.98 4.93
N SER A 27 8.35 1.00 4.34
CA SER A 27 8.48 -0.36 4.89
C SER A 27 9.18 -0.38 6.25
N GLU A 28 10.29 0.34 6.37
CA GLU A 28 11.03 0.48 7.64
C GLU A 28 10.18 1.18 8.70
N LEU A 29 9.48 2.25 8.32
CA LEU A 29 8.61 3.01 9.24
C LEU A 29 7.37 2.23 9.68
N ALA A 30 6.77 1.46 8.78
CA ALA A 30 5.56 0.69 9.06
C ALA A 30 5.85 -0.71 9.63
N GLY A 31 7.13 -1.13 9.70
CA GLY A 31 7.52 -2.45 10.18
C GLY A 31 7.00 -3.60 9.31
N VAL A 32 6.70 -3.33 8.03
CA VAL A 32 6.21 -4.34 7.07
C VAL A 32 7.18 -4.48 5.92
N PRO A 33 7.33 -5.65 5.28
CA PRO A 33 8.27 -5.82 4.16
C PRO A 33 7.97 -4.90 2.97
N GLN A 34 9.00 -4.37 2.31
CA GLN A 34 8.83 -3.51 1.12
C GLN A 34 8.07 -4.22 -0.01
N ALA A 35 8.24 -5.54 -0.16
CA ALA A 35 7.46 -6.35 -1.09
C ALA A 35 5.95 -6.34 -0.78
N GLN A 36 5.56 -6.21 0.48
CA GLN A 36 4.15 -6.07 0.87
C GLN A 36 3.61 -4.69 0.52
N ILE A 37 4.38 -3.61 0.78
CA ILE A 37 4.03 -2.26 0.33
C ILE A 37 3.85 -2.21 -1.19
N SER A 38 4.77 -2.81 -1.94
CA SER A 38 4.72 -2.89 -3.40
C SER A 38 3.45 -3.59 -3.89
N ARG A 39 3.09 -4.75 -3.32
CA ARG A 39 1.85 -5.47 -3.69
C ARG A 39 0.58 -4.69 -3.34
N ILE A 40 0.57 -3.97 -2.22
CA ILE A 40 -0.57 -3.11 -1.84
C ILE A 40 -0.71 -1.98 -2.87
N GLU A 41 0.37 -1.25 -3.16
CA GLU A 41 0.35 -0.14 -4.12
C GLU A 41 0.07 -0.57 -5.56
N ALA A 42 0.41 -1.81 -5.93
CA ALA A 42 0.11 -2.38 -7.24
C ALA A 42 -1.36 -2.86 -7.37
N GLY A 43 -2.17 -2.78 -6.30
CA GLY A 43 -3.55 -3.28 -6.30
C GLY A 43 -3.66 -4.80 -6.44
N THR A 44 -2.54 -5.53 -6.38
CA THR A 44 -2.47 -7.00 -6.50
C THR A 44 -2.59 -7.69 -5.15
N VAL A 45 -2.68 -6.93 -4.05
CA VAL A 45 -3.17 -7.46 -2.79
C VAL A 45 -4.64 -7.80 -2.99
N ASP A 46 -4.87 -9.04 -3.43
CA ASP A 46 -6.13 -9.75 -3.27
C ASP A 46 -6.28 -10.01 -1.77
N LEU A 47 -6.58 -8.94 -1.01
CA LEU A 47 -7.05 -9.00 0.36
C LEU A 47 -8.52 -9.48 0.35
N ARG A 48 -8.86 -10.46 -0.51
CA ARG A 48 -9.80 -11.50 -0.12
C ARG A 48 -9.16 -12.17 1.08
N LEU A 49 -9.39 -11.53 2.22
CA LEU A 49 -9.43 -12.11 3.54
C LEU A 49 -9.61 -13.61 3.36
N SER A 50 -8.62 -14.39 3.80
CA SER A 50 -8.90 -15.76 4.19
C SER A 50 -10.25 -15.76 4.92
N SER A 51 -11.15 -16.63 4.46
CA SER A 51 -12.57 -16.74 4.77
C SER A 51 -12.99 -16.37 6.20
#